data_AF-A0A1H7GQV2-F1
#
_entry.id   AF-A0A1H7GQV2-F1
#
_cell.length_a   1.000
_cell.length_b   1.000
_cell.length_c   1.000
_cell.angle_alpha   90.00
_cell.angle_beta   90.00
_cell.angle_gamma   90.00
#
_symmetry.space_group_name_H-M   'P 1'
#
loop_
_entity.id
_entity.type
_entity.pdbx_description
1 polymer ?
#
loop_
_entity_poly.entity_id
_entity_poly.type
_entity_poly.pdbx_seq_one_letter_code
_entity_poly.pdbx_strand_id
1 'polypeptide(L)'
;MAKQATPMKKTRARHSDAYREEALALADRVGVTAAARDLGLQPSQLYQWRAKVQQKQNASEREQALAEENARLKRQLAEISEELAITKKAVYFAKNLK
;
A
#
# COMPACT_ATOMS: atom_id res chain seq x y z
N MET A 1 -9.11 -10.77 50.74
CA MET A 1 -8.58 -10.31 49.43
C MET A 1 -9.54 -10.77 48.33
N ALA A 2 -10.36 -9.88 47.77
CA ALA A 2 -11.29 -10.22 46.70
C ALA A 2 -10.59 -10.09 45.34
N LYS A 3 -10.52 -11.19 44.57
CA LYS A 3 -9.97 -11.21 43.22
C LYS A 3 -11.05 -10.75 42.24
N GLN A 4 -10.88 -9.58 41.64
CA GLN A 4 -11.76 -9.04 40.59
C GLN A 4 -11.62 -9.90 39.32
N ALA A 5 -12.73 -10.42 38.79
CA ALA A 5 -12.77 -11.15 37.54
C ALA A 5 -12.62 -10.19 36.34
N THR A 6 -11.69 -10.49 35.44
CA THR A 6 -11.44 -9.70 34.22
C THR A 6 -12.59 -9.92 33.22
N PRO A 7 -13.21 -8.86 32.66
CA PRO A 7 -14.31 -9.05 31.70
C PRO A 7 -13.80 -9.72 30.42
N MET A 8 -14.44 -10.84 30.05
CA MET A 8 -14.19 -11.58 28.80
C MET A 8 -14.33 -10.63 27.61
N LYS A 9 -13.24 -10.45 26.84
CA LYS A 9 -13.24 -9.61 25.64
C LYS A 9 -14.19 -10.22 24.60
N LYS A 10 -15.30 -9.54 24.31
CA LYS A 10 -16.21 -9.89 23.21
C LYS A 10 -15.41 -10.06 21.90
N THR A 11 -15.50 -11.23 21.29
CA THR A 11 -14.97 -11.52 19.96
C THR A 11 -15.59 -10.54 18.99
N ARG A 12 -14.80 -9.58 18.46
CA ARG A 12 -15.32 -8.60 17.49
C ARG A 12 -15.79 -9.35 16.25
N ALA A 13 -17.06 -9.17 15.89
CA ALA A 13 -17.60 -9.64 14.62
C ALA A 13 -16.73 -9.08 13.48
N ARG A 14 -16.17 -9.96 12.65
CA ARG A 14 -15.44 -9.57 11.45
C ARG A 14 -16.46 -9.35 10.33
N HIS A 15 -16.54 -8.12 9.84
CA HIS A 15 -17.29 -7.82 8.61
C HIS A 15 -16.50 -8.29 7.39
N SER A 16 -17.17 -8.91 6.41
CA SER A 16 -16.56 -9.26 5.12
C SER A 16 -16.07 -8.00 4.39
N ASP A 17 -15.16 -8.17 3.44
CA ASP A 17 -14.67 -7.05 2.63
C ASP A 17 -15.81 -6.45 1.76
N ALA A 18 -16.62 -7.29 1.11
CA ALA A 18 -17.78 -6.86 0.33
C ALA A 18 -18.79 -6.01 1.15
N TYR A 19 -19.09 -6.42 2.38
CA TYR A 19 -19.98 -5.64 3.26
C TYR A 19 -19.38 -4.27 3.61
N ARG A 20 -18.07 -4.20 3.81
CA ARG A 20 -17.38 -2.93 4.10
C ARG A 20 -17.41 -2.00 2.90
N GLU A 21 -17.26 -2.53 1.69
CA GLU A 21 -17.36 -1.74 0.45
C GLU A 21 -18.76 -1.19 0.24
N GLU A 22 -19.80 -2.02 0.38
CA GLU A 22 -21.19 -1.57 0.30
C GLU A 22 -21.54 -0.53 1.36
N ALA A 23 -21.06 -0.73 2.59
CA ALA A 23 -21.26 0.22 3.69
C ALA A 23 -20.59 1.57 3.42
N LEU A 24 -19.39 1.57 2.84
CA LEU A 24 -18.71 2.79 2.42
C LEU A 24 -19.43 3.47 1.25
N ALA A 25 -19.89 2.71 0.25
CA ALA A 25 -20.66 3.24 -0.86
C ALA A 25 -21.99 3.86 -0.42
N LEU A 26 -22.64 3.28 0.60
CA LEU A 26 -23.81 3.89 1.24
C LEU A 26 -23.41 5.19 1.96
N ALA A 27 -22.33 5.18 2.74
CA ALA A 27 -21.83 6.35 3.45
C ALA A 27 -21.44 7.51 2.53
N ASP A 28 -20.99 7.23 1.30
CA ASP A 28 -20.70 8.26 0.30
C ASP A 28 -21.98 8.91 -0.26
N ARG A 29 -23.08 8.15 -0.33
CA ARG A 29 -24.37 8.64 -0.83
C ARG A 29 -25.18 9.41 0.20
N VAL A 30 -25.30 8.87 1.41
CA VAL A 30 -26.20 9.41 2.46
C VAL A 30 -25.45 10.07 3.63
N GLY A 31 -24.12 10.00 3.63
CA GLY A 31 -23.29 10.45 4.73
C GLY A 31 -23.02 9.37 5.78
N VAL A 32 -21.88 9.49 6.46
CA VAL A 32 -21.38 8.51 7.43
C VAL A 32 -22.34 8.27 8.59
N THR A 33 -22.95 9.34 9.12
CA THR A 33 -23.85 9.24 10.27
C THR A 33 -25.16 8.53 9.94
N ALA A 34 -25.75 8.83 8.77
CA ALA A 34 -26.98 8.18 8.32
C ALA A 34 -26.72 6.70 7.98
N ALA A 35 -25.66 6.42 7.21
CA ALA A 35 -25.26 5.05 6.87
C ALA A 35 -24.94 4.20 8.12
N ALA A 36 -24.26 4.77 9.11
CA ALA A 36 -24.02 4.09 10.38
C ALA A 36 -25.33 3.72 11.09
N ARG A 37 -26.31 4.62 11.10
CA ARG A 37 -27.62 4.39 11.71
C ARG A 37 -28.40 3.29 11.00
N ASP A 38 -28.42 3.31 9.67
CA ASP A 38 -29.14 2.34 8.84
C ASP A 38 -28.51 0.94 8.92
N LEU A 39 -27.18 0.87 9.04
CA LEU A 39 -26.43 -0.39 9.13
C LEU A 39 -26.28 -0.91 10.58
N GLY A 40 -26.75 -0.15 11.59
CA GLY A 40 -26.55 -0.49 13.00
C GLY A 40 -25.08 -0.50 13.44
N LEU A 41 -24.23 0.27 12.75
CA LEU A 41 -22.80 0.38 13.00
C LEU A 41 -22.48 1.63 13.83
N GLN A 42 -21.34 1.62 14.51
CA GLN A 42 -20.80 2.84 15.09
C GLN A 42 -20.17 3.71 13.98
N PRO A 43 -20.42 5.04 13.93
CA PRO A 43 -19.83 5.92 12.91
C PRO A 43 -18.29 5.83 12.84
N SER A 44 -17.64 5.59 13.98
CA SER A 44 -16.19 5.39 14.06
C SER A 44 -15.69 4.20 13.23
N GLN A 45 -16.50 3.15 13.04
CA GLN A 45 -16.15 2.00 12.20
C GLN A 45 -16.04 2.41 10.73
N LEU A 46 -17.00 3.20 10.23
CA LEU A 46 -16.98 3.72 8.86
C LEU A 46 -15.79 4.66 8.63
N TYR A 47 -15.49 5.56 9.58
CA TYR A 47 -14.29 6.41 9.49
C TYR A 47 -13.00 5.59 9.45
N GLN A 48 -12.89 4.56 10.29
CA GLN A 48 -11.73 3.65 10.28
C GLN A 48 -11.60 2.88 8.97
N TRP A 49 -12.71 2.43 8.39
CA TRP A 49 -12.68 1.73 7.10
C TRP A 49 -12.29 2.68 5.96
N ARG A 50 -12.84 3.89 5.93
CA ARG A 50 -12.45 4.92 4.95
C ARG A 50 -10.96 5.25 5.04
N ALA A 51 -10.43 5.43 6.26
CA ALA A 51 -9.00 5.67 6.47
C ALA A 51 -8.13 4.51 5.96
N LYS A 52 -8.56 3.26 6.17
CA LYS A 52 -7.84 2.08 5.66
C LYS A 52 -7.85 2.00 4.13
N VAL A 53 -8.95 2.34 3.48
CA VAL A 53 -9.04 2.38 2.01
C VAL A 53 -8.08 3.44 1.46
N GLN A 54 -8.09 4.64 2.03
CA GLN A 54 -7.19 5.72 1.63
C GLN A 54 -5.71 5.36 1.85
N GLN A 55 -5.38 4.73 2.97
CA GLN A 55 -4.02 4.27 3.23
C GLN A 55 -3.55 3.24 2.19
N LYS A 56 -4.41 2.30 1.81
CA LYS A 56 -4.09 1.30 0.78
C LYS A 56 -3.88 1.95 -0.59
N GLN A 57 -4.73 2.90 -0.96
CA GLN A 57 -4.61 3.63 -2.22
C GLN A 57 -3.27 4.38 -2.30
N ASN A 58 -2.94 5.16 -1.27
CA ASN A 58 -1.69 5.90 -1.21
C ASN A 58 -0.46 4.97 -1.22
N ALA A 59 -0.55 3.81 -0.56
CA ALA A 59 0.51 2.81 -0.58
C ALA A 59 0.72 2.25 -2.00
N SER A 60 -0.37 1.95 -2.72
CA SER A 60 -0.32 1.46 -4.10
C SER A 60 0.28 2.48 -5.06
N GLU A 61 -0.08 3.76 -4.93
CA GLU A 61 0.49 4.83 -5.78
C GLU A 61 1.99 5.00 -5.54
N ARG A 62 2.41 4.96 -4.27
CA ARG A 62 3.83 5.01 -3.92
C ARG A 62 4.59 3.80 -4.48
N GLU A 63 4.01 2.62 -4.41
CA GLU A 63 4.60 1.40 -4.96
C GLU A 63 4.77 1.48 -6.49
N GLN A 64 3.77 2.01 -7.20
CA GLN A 64 3.84 2.26 -8.64
C GLN A 64 4.97 3.24 -8.99
N ALA A 65 5.06 4.38 -8.30
CA ALA A 65 6.12 5.35 -8.51
C ALA A 65 7.52 4.76 -8.29
N LEU A 66 7.69 3.93 -7.25
CA LEU A 66 8.94 3.22 -6.98
C LEU A 66 9.27 2.17 -8.06
N ALA A 67 8.26 1.51 -8.63
CA ALA A 67 8.46 0.55 -9.72
C ALA A 67 8.93 1.25 -11.00
N GLU A 68 8.35 2.41 -11.33
CA GLU A 68 8.77 3.23 -12.47
C GLU A 68 10.21 3.75 -12.30
N GLU A 69 10.55 4.25 -11.11
CA GLU A 69 11.90 4.71 -10.81
C GLU A 69 12.91 3.56 -10.90
N ASN A 70 12.59 2.39 -10.34
CA ASN A 70 13.44 1.21 -10.46
C ASN A 70 13.65 0.77 -11.92
N ALA A 71 12.62 0.85 -12.76
CA ALA A 71 12.74 0.53 -14.18
C ALA A 71 13.68 1.52 -14.89
N ARG A 72 13.57 2.82 -14.58
CA ARG A 72 14.48 3.85 -15.09
C ARG A 72 15.92 3.59 -14.65
N LEU A 73 16.15 3.36 -13.36
CA LEU A 73 17.48 3.10 -12.81
C LEU A 73 18.12 1.85 -13.43
N LYS A 74 17.35 0.78 -13.62
CA LYS A 74 17.83 -0.43 -14.29
C LYS A 74 18.27 -0.18 -15.73
N ARG A 75 17.56 0.67 -16.48
CA ARG A 75 17.96 1.06 -17.85
C ARG A 75 19.28 1.83 -17.85
N GLN A 76 19.43 2.80 -16.95
CA GLN A 76 20.67 3.58 -16.83
C GLN A 76 21.85 2.68 -16.43
N LEU A 77 21.64 1.73 -15.50
CA LEU A 77 22.67 0.77 -15.13
C LEU A 77 23.08 -0.12 -16.30
N ALA A 78 22.14 -0.56 -17.13
CA ALA A 78 22.44 -1.36 -18.32
C ALA A 78 23.28 -0.55 -19.32
N GLU A 79 22.89 0.68 -19.62
CA GLU A 79 23.61 1.59 -20.52
C GLU A 79 25.05 1.84 -20.04
N ILE A 80 25.22 2.25 -18.77
CA ILE A 80 26.56 2.49 -18.19
C ILE A 80 27.40 1.20 -18.20
N SER A 81 26.78 0.04 -17.96
CA SER A 81 27.51 -1.24 -17.97
C SER A 81 28.03 -1.58 -19.36
N GLU A 82 27.28 -1.26 -20.41
CA GLU A 82 27.68 -1.47 -21.81
C GLU A 82 28.80 -0.49 -22.19
N GLU A 83 28.66 0.79 -21.86
CA GLU A 83 29.71 1.80 -22.08
C GLU A 83 31.02 1.42 -21.39
N LEU A 84 30.95 0.95 -20.14
CA LEU A 84 32.12 0.47 -19.40
C LEU A 84 32.73 -0.76 -20.03
N ALA A 85 31.92 -1.68 -20.58
CA ALA A 85 32.43 -2.87 -21.26
C ALA A 85 33.21 -2.48 -22.54
N ILE A 86 32.66 -1.56 -23.34
CA ILE A 86 33.32 -1.04 -24.54
C ILE A 86 34.63 -0.33 -24.17
N THR A 87 34.58 0.55 -23.16
CA THR A 87 35.76 1.31 -22.71
C THR A 87 36.86 0.38 -22.19
N LYS A 88 36.52 -0.60 -21.35
CA LYS A 88 37.48 -1.59 -20.83
C LYS A 88 38.11 -2.38 -21.97
N LYS A 89 37.31 -2.79 -22.97
CA LYS A 89 37.79 -3.51 -24.14
C LYS A 89 38.78 -2.67 -24.96
N ALA A 90 38.48 -1.39 -25.20
CA ALA A 90 39.39 -0.47 -25.88
C ALA A 90 40.72 -0.29 -25.12
N VAL A 91 40.66 -0.10 -23.80
CA VAL A 91 41.85 0.02 -22.93
C VAL A 91 42.71 -1.26 -22.99
N TYR A 92 42.09 -2.43 -22.96
CA TYR A 92 42.82 -3.69 -23.08
C TYR A 92 43.56 -3.79 -24.42
N PHE A 93 42.90 -3.49 -25.54
CA PHE A 93 43.56 -3.50 -26.84
C PHE A 93 44.73 -2.50 -26.91
N ALA A 94 44.55 -1.28 -26.40
CA ALA A 94 45.62 -0.28 -26.36
C ALA A 94 46.85 -0.71 -25.56
N LYS A 95 46.67 -1.51 -24.49
CA LYS A 95 47.77 -2.03 -23.67
C LYS A 95 48.55 -3.17 -24.33
N ASN A 96 47.90 -3.97 -25.17
CA ASN A 96 48.50 -5.16 -25.79
C ASN A 96 48.94 -4.93 -27.25
N LEU A 97 48.87 -3.69 -27.74
CA LEU A 97 49.37 -3.26 -29.05
C LEU A 97 50.85 -2.78 -29.01
N LYS A 98 51.55 -3.03 -27.91
CA LYS A 98 53.00 -2.87 -27.75
C LYS A 98 53.65 -4.24 -27.66
#